data_AF-A0A9P7F719-F1
#
_entry.id   AF-A0A9P7F719-F1
#
_cell.length_a   1.000
_cell.length_b   1.000
_cell.length_c   1.000
_cell.angle_alpha   90.00
_cell.angle_beta   90.00
_cell.angle_gamma   90.00
#
_symmetry.space_group_name_H-M   'P 1'
#
loop_
_entity.id
_entity.type
_entity.pdbx_description
1 polymer ?
#
loop_
_entity_poly.entity_id
_entity_poly.type
_entity_poly.pdbx_seq_one_letter_code
_entity_poly.pdbx_strand_id
1 'polypeptide(L)'
;MNWVLVIIGNSAGAKLWFSDGQPIGAIRGGCESSHRLIIDKQGFIDITVPYSVLPSIVDLNNTVAICPEDSVNINLTIPGDGSFSFSITPSTSVHRSVLTGTLKPLPEVLDVDASFFDKMMDLHYVPYQDIPDAPGRDVEEIKALGLRHFPFSPHSFQLALAVYDWTTASFARMVVMKIFEYTSIPTTPYPLDSPNIATAIWKSNWGSYVPTNKAYMNSFMMKPASTLQDVQDQLRDVKALLQKFSAVQNRLLSAAFAAIPRTSVFYAPQLFSGQLDISQLSLDYFGIEMLECPLNAGPTSESLVVSLKAAMATFVKVGSTITTKMVWSFADSIDIAKHYQNGLIVVVNPPDNDSWVWDAASYITPLSDDTEKNEYTFAPGTSFVVESLDVRDIDEDERNKSVQFLTLKLHAPGSVRDDRTRQRPSRPPLNNIPARRSSGRKFNHHLTNKTGGRRCHCVDDAERYVTMFIGYGFC
;
A
#
# COMPACT_ATOMS: atom_id res chain seq x y z
N MET A 1 10.49 13.08 -21.51
CA MET A 1 9.56 13.33 -22.62
C MET A 1 8.29 13.96 -22.07
N ASN A 2 7.86 15.06 -22.68
CA ASN A 2 6.67 15.82 -22.34
C ASN A 2 5.53 15.50 -23.31
N TRP A 3 4.29 15.72 -22.89
CA TRP A 3 3.12 15.54 -23.73
C TRP A 3 2.02 16.52 -23.35
N VAL A 4 1.12 16.77 -24.29
CA VAL A 4 -0.09 17.57 -24.08
C VAL A 4 -1.27 16.96 -24.83
N LEU A 5 -2.46 16.99 -24.23
CA LEU A 5 -3.70 16.67 -24.92
C LEU A 5 -4.14 17.89 -25.74
N VAL A 6 -4.13 17.78 -27.07
CA VAL A 6 -4.46 18.91 -27.97
C VAL A 6 -5.87 18.84 -28.55
N ILE A 7 -6.38 17.63 -28.76
CA ILE A 7 -7.73 17.39 -29.28
C ILE A 7 -8.35 16.30 -28.43
N ILE A 8 -9.56 16.56 -27.94
CA ILE A 8 -10.34 15.58 -27.21
C ILE A 8 -11.73 15.47 -27.84
N GLY A 9 -11.93 14.41 -28.62
CA GLY A 9 -13.25 14.02 -29.07
C GLY A 9 -14.02 13.36 -27.93
N ASN A 10 -14.72 14.14 -27.12
CA ASN A 10 -15.52 13.65 -25.98
C ASN A 10 -17.00 13.66 -26.35
N SER A 11 -17.42 12.67 -27.15
CA SER A 11 -18.78 12.61 -27.72
C SER A 11 -19.88 12.51 -26.67
N ALA A 12 -19.57 11.92 -25.51
CA ALA A 12 -20.49 11.79 -24.38
C ALA A 12 -20.62 13.06 -23.53
N GLY A 13 -19.78 14.08 -23.76
CA GLY A 13 -19.77 15.32 -22.96
C GLY A 13 -19.40 15.10 -21.49
N ALA A 14 -18.66 14.03 -21.18
CA ALA A 14 -18.26 13.72 -19.80
C ALA A 14 -17.36 14.82 -19.23
N LYS A 15 -17.47 15.09 -17.93
CA LYS A 15 -16.49 15.96 -17.28
C LYS A 15 -15.15 15.23 -17.17
N LEU A 16 -14.07 16.00 -17.32
CA LEU A 16 -12.70 15.49 -17.36
C LEU A 16 -11.85 16.19 -16.31
N TRP A 17 -11.03 15.42 -15.59
CA TRP A 17 -10.07 15.93 -14.61
C TRP A 17 -8.76 15.17 -14.68
N PHE A 18 -7.68 15.80 -14.23
CA PHE A 18 -6.42 15.10 -13.98
C PHE A 18 -6.14 14.99 -12.50
N SER A 19 -5.52 13.88 -12.09
CA SER A 19 -5.13 13.61 -10.70
C SER A 19 -4.08 14.56 -10.13
N ASP A 20 -3.45 15.40 -10.96
CA ASP A 20 -2.54 16.46 -10.53
C ASP A 20 -3.25 17.81 -10.30
N GLY A 21 -4.56 17.89 -10.58
CA GLY A 21 -5.35 19.11 -10.47
C GLY A 21 -5.09 20.17 -11.55
N GLN A 22 -4.21 19.89 -12.51
CA GLN A 22 -3.90 20.85 -13.59
C GLN A 22 -4.95 20.80 -14.72
N PRO A 23 -5.11 21.88 -15.50
CA PRO A 23 -6.03 21.89 -16.64
C PRO A 23 -5.73 20.79 -17.67
N ILE A 24 -6.75 20.42 -18.46
CA ILE A 24 -6.64 19.35 -19.47
C ILE A 24 -5.53 19.63 -20.49
N GLY A 25 -5.42 20.87 -20.98
CA GLY A 25 -4.41 21.30 -21.95
C GLY A 25 -3.03 21.63 -21.36
N ALA A 26 -2.80 21.37 -20.07
CA ALA A 26 -1.49 21.59 -19.46
C ALA A 26 -0.46 20.58 -19.99
N ILE A 27 0.78 21.04 -20.15
CA ILE A 27 1.93 20.18 -20.49
C ILE A 27 2.21 19.27 -19.29
N ARG A 28 2.33 17.97 -19.55
CA ARG A 28 2.63 16.93 -18.57
C ARG A 28 3.76 16.04 -19.05
N GLY A 29 4.15 15.08 -18.21
CA GLY A 29 5.25 14.16 -18.49
C GLY A 29 6.45 14.44 -17.62
N GLY A 30 7.61 14.00 -18.10
CA GLY A 30 8.80 13.82 -17.27
C GLY A 30 9.21 12.35 -17.23
N CYS A 31 10.46 12.10 -16.86
CA CYS A 31 10.99 10.74 -16.74
C CYS A 31 10.18 9.98 -15.68
N GLU A 32 9.68 8.79 -16.04
CA GLU A 32 9.07 7.82 -15.12
C GLU A 32 7.76 8.31 -14.47
N SER A 33 7.11 9.30 -15.08
CA SER A 33 5.89 9.94 -14.60
C SER A 33 4.62 9.22 -15.06
N SER A 34 3.55 9.35 -14.28
CA SER A 34 2.23 8.82 -14.60
C SER A 34 1.16 9.79 -14.14
N HIS A 35 0.22 10.10 -15.03
CA HIS A 35 -0.88 11.03 -14.76
C HIS A 35 -2.20 10.35 -15.12
N ARG A 36 -3.20 10.45 -14.23
CA ARG A 36 -4.51 9.86 -14.47
C ARG A 36 -5.48 10.91 -14.98
N LEU A 37 -6.00 10.68 -16.19
CA LEU A 37 -7.20 11.34 -16.70
C LEU A 37 -8.44 10.60 -16.16
N ILE A 38 -9.30 11.33 -15.47
CA ILE A 38 -10.54 10.85 -14.88
C ILE A 38 -11.69 11.30 -15.77
N ILE A 39 -12.52 10.34 -16.20
CA ILE A 39 -13.64 10.56 -17.12
C ILE A 39 -14.91 10.24 -16.36
N ASP A 40 -15.73 11.26 -16.11
CA ASP A 40 -16.94 11.16 -15.29
C ASP A 40 -17.82 9.98 -15.72
N LYS A 41 -18.18 9.13 -14.74
CA LYS A 41 -19.02 7.93 -14.89
C LYS A 41 -18.51 6.85 -15.85
N GLN A 42 -17.32 7.00 -16.45
CA GLN A 42 -16.82 6.06 -17.46
C GLN A 42 -15.57 5.30 -16.99
N GLY A 43 -14.62 5.96 -16.33
CA GLY A 43 -13.38 5.32 -15.92
C GLY A 43 -12.16 6.24 -15.94
N PHE A 44 -10.99 5.60 -16.05
CA PHE A 44 -9.69 6.27 -16.05
C PHE A 44 -8.82 5.92 -17.26
N ILE A 45 -7.99 6.87 -17.67
CA ILE A 45 -6.82 6.63 -18.51
C ILE A 45 -5.58 7.05 -17.73
N ASP A 46 -4.71 6.10 -17.44
CA ASP A 46 -3.38 6.39 -16.93
C ASP A 46 -2.43 6.62 -18.11
N ILE A 47 -1.92 7.84 -18.23
CA ILE A 47 -0.92 8.23 -19.22
C ILE A 47 0.44 8.17 -18.54
N THR A 48 1.22 7.14 -18.86
CA THR A 48 2.51 6.88 -18.22
C THR A 48 3.65 7.04 -19.22
N VAL A 49 4.70 7.76 -18.82
CA VAL A 49 5.98 7.85 -19.54
C VAL A 49 7.01 7.04 -18.74
N PRO A 50 7.07 5.71 -18.94
CA PRO A 50 7.83 4.83 -18.06
C PRO A 50 9.33 5.06 -18.14
N TYR A 51 9.87 5.41 -19.32
CA TYR A 51 11.28 5.67 -19.52
C TYR A 51 11.46 6.74 -20.61
N SER A 52 12.39 7.68 -20.42
CA SER A 52 12.57 8.81 -21.35
C SER A 52 13.97 8.84 -21.96
N VAL A 53 14.28 7.84 -22.78
CA VAL A 53 15.37 7.89 -23.76
C VAL A 53 14.77 7.75 -25.14
N LEU A 54 15.27 8.50 -26.12
CA LEU A 54 14.72 8.46 -27.48
C LEU A 54 15.05 7.13 -28.20
N PRO A 55 14.07 6.53 -28.90
CA PRO A 55 12.66 6.92 -28.92
C PRO A 55 11.97 6.62 -27.58
N SER A 56 11.27 7.62 -27.04
CA SER A 56 10.52 7.46 -25.78
C SER A 56 9.26 6.62 -26.02
N ILE A 57 8.60 6.20 -24.95
CA ILE A 57 7.28 5.60 -25.08
C ILE A 57 6.25 6.31 -24.21
N VAL A 58 4.99 6.21 -24.62
CA VAL A 58 3.84 6.57 -23.80
C VAL A 58 2.93 5.35 -23.72
N ASP A 59 2.58 4.95 -22.50
CA ASP A 59 1.62 3.88 -22.20
C ASP A 59 0.29 4.50 -21.74
N LEU A 60 -0.79 4.24 -22.47
CA LEU A 60 -2.17 4.53 -22.06
C LEU A 60 -2.87 3.22 -21.74
N ASN A 61 -3.06 2.90 -20.46
CA ASN A 61 -3.70 1.66 -20.00
C ASN A 61 -3.23 0.39 -20.73
N ASN A 62 -1.91 0.21 -20.87
CA ASN A 62 -1.24 -0.90 -21.57
C ASN A 62 -1.22 -0.79 -23.10
N THR A 63 -1.85 0.23 -23.70
CA THR A 63 -1.68 0.55 -25.12
C THR A 63 -0.47 1.47 -25.29
N VAL A 64 0.60 0.94 -25.90
CA VAL A 64 1.90 1.61 -25.99
C VAL A 64 2.10 2.26 -27.35
N ALA A 65 2.56 3.52 -27.35
CA ALA A 65 2.97 4.24 -28.53
C ALA A 65 4.46 4.64 -28.43
N ILE A 66 5.19 4.44 -29.52
CA ILE A 66 6.59 4.88 -29.65
C ILE A 66 6.60 6.35 -30.07
N CYS A 67 7.40 7.14 -29.37
CA CYS A 67 7.51 8.58 -29.53
C CYS A 67 8.92 8.94 -30.02
N PRO A 68 9.05 9.45 -31.25
CA PRO A 68 10.36 9.79 -31.81
C PRO A 68 10.93 11.11 -31.27
N GLU A 69 10.14 11.89 -30.54
CA GLU A 69 10.49 13.24 -30.08
C GLU A 69 10.36 13.37 -28.56
N ASP A 70 11.06 14.33 -27.98
CA ASP A 70 11.02 14.63 -26.55
C ASP A 70 9.74 15.33 -26.10
N SER A 71 8.92 15.78 -27.05
CA SER A 71 7.60 16.38 -26.80
C SER A 71 6.62 15.92 -27.85
N VAL A 72 5.41 15.49 -27.45
CA VAL A 72 4.38 15.07 -28.41
C VAL A 72 3.00 15.63 -28.10
N ASN A 73 2.20 15.75 -29.14
CA ASN A 73 0.78 16.03 -29.03
C ASN A 73 -0.01 14.73 -29.08
N ILE A 74 -0.90 14.52 -28.11
CA ILE A 74 -1.81 13.39 -28.06
C ILE A 74 -3.20 13.88 -28.48
N ASN A 75 -3.75 13.31 -29.54
CA ASN A 75 -5.17 13.47 -29.90
C ASN A 75 -5.93 12.28 -29.31
N LEU A 76 -6.90 12.53 -28.45
CA LEU A 76 -7.67 11.52 -27.73
C LEU A 76 -9.13 11.56 -28.19
N THR A 77 -9.76 10.40 -28.34
CA THR A 77 -11.21 10.28 -28.56
C THR A 77 -11.80 9.33 -27.54
N ILE A 78 -12.86 9.77 -26.87
CA ILE A 78 -13.62 9.05 -25.85
C ILE A 78 -15.08 8.98 -26.33
N PRO A 79 -15.50 7.87 -26.96
CA PRO A 79 -16.83 7.76 -27.54
C PRO A 79 -17.96 7.61 -26.49
N GLY A 80 -17.65 7.17 -25.27
CA GLY A 80 -18.65 6.99 -24.20
C GLY A 80 -19.04 5.54 -23.90
N ASP A 81 -18.37 4.55 -24.51
CA ASP A 81 -18.68 3.12 -24.39
C ASP A 81 -17.66 2.34 -23.52
N GLY A 82 -16.81 3.05 -22.78
CA GLY A 82 -15.73 2.46 -21.98
C GLY A 82 -14.43 2.22 -22.76
N SER A 83 -14.39 2.52 -24.06
CA SER A 83 -13.17 2.52 -24.86
C SER A 83 -12.58 3.93 -25.03
N PHE A 84 -11.34 3.98 -25.55
CA PHE A 84 -10.75 5.20 -26.08
C PHE A 84 -9.90 4.88 -27.31
N SER A 85 -9.65 5.91 -28.12
CA SER A 85 -8.61 5.86 -29.15
C SER A 85 -7.71 7.08 -29.06
N PHE A 86 -6.45 6.93 -29.42
CA PHE A 86 -5.52 8.04 -29.45
C PHE A 86 -4.56 7.95 -30.63
N SER A 87 -4.03 9.10 -31.03
CA SER A 87 -2.90 9.19 -31.96
C SER A 87 -1.89 10.17 -31.44
N ILE A 88 -0.62 9.88 -31.70
CA ILE A 88 0.48 10.80 -31.44
C ILE A 88 0.76 11.57 -32.72
N THR A 89 0.80 12.90 -32.62
CA THR A 89 1.25 13.76 -33.72
C THR A 89 2.65 14.26 -33.37
N PRO A 90 3.70 13.73 -34.02
CA PRO A 90 5.04 14.30 -33.95
C PRO A 90 5.02 15.71 -34.54
N SER A 91 5.89 16.59 -34.08
CA SER A 91 6.03 17.92 -34.67
C SER A 91 6.56 17.85 -36.12
N THR A 92 7.21 16.75 -36.52
CA THR A 92 7.87 16.65 -37.84
C THR A 92 7.43 15.50 -38.77
N SER A 93 6.39 14.70 -38.48
CA SER A 93 6.02 13.56 -39.36
C SER A 93 4.51 13.31 -39.56
N VAL A 94 4.17 12.67 -40.69
CA VAL A 94 2.80 12.56 -41.26
C VAL A 94 2.08 11.24 -40.91
N HIS A 95 2.78 10.23 -40.36
CA HIS A 95 2.15 8.95 -40.03
C HIS A 95 1.54 8.95 -38.63
N ARG A 96 0.20 9.13 -38.59
CA ARG A 96 -0.62 8.94 -37.38
C ARG A 96 -1.20 7.54 -37.35
N SER A 97 -0.56 6.63 -36.60
CA SER A 97 -1.24 5.39 -36.20
C SER A 97 -2.24 5.72 -35.11
N VAL A 98 -3.52 5.39 -35.34
CA VAL A 98 -4.55 5.46 -34.30
C VAL A 98 -4.53 4.15 -33.53
N LEU A 99 -4.31 4.25 -32.22
CA LEU A 99 -4.32 3.12 -31.30
C LEU A 99 -5.60 3.16 -30.46
N THR A 100 -6.04 2.00 -30.00
CA THR A 100 -7.24 1.86 -29.17
C THR A 100 -6.90 1.20 -27.83
N GLY A 101 -7.69 1.49 -26.82
CA GLY A 101 -7.57 0.89 -25.51
C GLY A 101 -8.89 0.98 -24.73
N THR A 102 -8.88 0.45 -23.52
CA THR A 102 -10.04 0.41 -22.63
C THR A 102 -9.80 1.25 -21.40
N LEU A 103 -10.83 1.96 -20.95
CA LEU A 103 -10.80 2.67 -19.68
C LEU A 103 -10.65 1.69 -18.53
N LYS A 104 -9.87 2.06 -17.52
CA LYS A 104 -9.93 1.37 -16.22
C LYS A 104 -11.27 1.71 -15.57
N PRO A 105 -11.98 0.74 -14.97
CA PRO A 105 -13.27 1.01 -14.35
C PRO A 105 -13.13 1.95 -13.16
N LEU A 106 -14.18 2.73 -12.89
CA LEU A 106 -14.31 3.43 -11.62
C LEU A 106 -14.52 2.38 -10.51
N PRO A 107 -13.83 2.49 -9.37
CA PRO A 107 -14.10 1.61 -8.23
C PRO A 107 -15.50 1.90 -7.68
N GLU A 108 -16.17 0.86 -7.22
CA GLU A 108 -17.44 0.99 -6.53
C GLU A 108 -17.22 1.60 -5.13
N VAL A 109 -18.05 2.60 -4.78
CA VAL A 109 -18.06 3.23 -3.46
C VAL A 109 -19.49 3.25 -2.97
N LEU A 110 -19.79 2.44 -1.96
CA LEU A 110 -21.14 2.29 -1.44
C LEU A 110 -21.51 3.44 -0.49
N ASP A 111 -22.68 4.04 -0.69
CA ASP A 111 -23.20 5.11 0.19
C ASP A 111 -23.29 4.66 1.66
N VAL A 112 -23.62 3.39 1.90
CA VAL A 112 -23.71 2.81 3.25
C VAL A 112 -22.35 2.73 3.94
N ASP A 113 -21.27 2.52 3.17
CA ASP A 113 -19.91 2.48 3.70
C ASP A 113 -19.42 3.88 4.04
N ALA A 114 -19.65 4.85 3.13
CA ALA A 114 -19.35 6.25 3.38
C ALA A 114 -20.11 6.80 4.60
N SER A 115 -21.42 6.54 4.68
CA SER A 115 -22.26 6.97 5.81
C SER A 115 -21.83 6.32 7.14
N PHE A 116 -21.38 5.06 7.11
CA PHE A 116 -20.83 4.42 8.30
C PHE A 116 -19.51 5.09 8.72
N PHE A 117 -18.66 5.42 7.75
CA PHE A 117 -17.38 6.10 8.00
C PHE A 117 -17.61 7.50 8.59
N ASP A 118 -18.58 8.26 8.09
CA ASP A 118 -18.98 9.56 8.65
C ASP A 118 -19.41 9.43 10.11
N LYS A 119 -20.19 8.40 10.45
CA LYS A 119 -20.54 8.13 11.86
C LYS A 119 -19.30 7.84 12.72
N MET A 120 -18.30 7.14 12.18
CA MET A 120 -17.04 6.90 12.92
C MET A 120 -16.23 8.18 13.11
N MET A 121 -16.38 9.15 12.20
CA MET A 121 -15.80 10.48 12.36
C MET A 121 -16.49 11.30 13.46
N ASP A 122 -17.82 11.32 13.46
CA ASP A 122 -18.61 12.00 14.49
C ASP A 122 -18.32 11.45 15.90
N LEU A 123 -17.99 10.16 15.98
CA LEU A 123 -17.61 9.47 17.22
C LEU A 123 -16.12 9.58 17.54
N HIS A 124 -15.34 10.32 16.73
CA HIS A 124 -13.89 10.52 16.90
C HIS A 124 -13.07 9.21 16.90
N TYR A 125 -13.51 8.21 16.12
CA TYR A 125 -12.72 7.01 15.81
C TYR A 125 -11.91 7.17 14.52
N VAL A 126 -12.26 8.15 13.68
CA VAL A 126 -11.54 8.55 12.46
C VAL A 126 -11.46 10.08 12.39
N PRO A 127 -10.30 10.67 12.04
CA PRO A 127 -9.00 10.01 11.96
C PRO A 127 -8.52 9.59 13.36
N TYR A 128 -7.43 8.82 13.42
CA TYR A 128 -6.71 8.58 14.67
C TYR A 128 -6.37 9.89 15.39
N GLN A 129 -6.57 9.90 16.71
CA GLN A 129 -6.41 11.08 17.55
C GLN A 129 -5.00 11.15 18.16
N ASP A 130 -4.53 12.34 18.53
CA ASP A 130 -3.28 12.55 19.28
C ASP A 130 -2.04 11.87 18.65
N ILE A 131 -1.84 12.04 17.33
CA ILE A 131 -0.66 11.52 16.61
C ILE A 131 0.59 12.19 17.21
N PRO A 132 1.51 11.46 17.87
CA PRO A 132 2.61 12.08 18.63
C PRO A 132 3.63 12.80 17.75
N ASP A 133 3.79 12.33 16.50
CA ASP A 133 4.98 12.61 15.68
C ASP A 133 4.66 13.16 14.27
N ALA A 134 3.41 13.56 14.00
CA ALA A 134 3.04 14.19 12.74
C ALA A 134 2.29 15.50 13.03
N PRO A 135 2.58 16.60 12.31
CA PRO A 135 1.74 17.80 12.36
C PRO A 135 0.30 17.49 11.91
N GLY A 136 0.11 16.34 11.25
CA GLY A 136 -1.13 15.92 10.61
C GLY A 136 -1.44 16.78 9.40
N ARG A 137 -2.53 16.43 8.71
CA ARG A 137 -3.18 17.32 7.75
C ARG A 137 -4.46 17.83 8.36
N ASP A 138 -4.78 19.09 8.09
CA ASP A 138 -6.11 19.58 8.45
C ASP A 138 -7.19 18.98 7.54
N VAL A 139 -8.44 19.09 7.98
CA VAL A 139 -9.60 18.52 7.27
C VAL A 139 -9.78 19.12 5.88
N GLU A 140 -9.47 20.40 5.69
CA GLU A 140 -9.64 21.08 4.39
C GLU A 140 -8.58 20.62 3.39
N GLU A 141 -7.36 20.36 3.84
CA GLU A 141 -6.30 19.75 3.04
C GLU A 141 -6.70 18.35 2.57
N ILE A 142 -7.24 17.51 3.47
CA ILE A 142 -7.70 16.15 3.11
C ILE A 142 -8.88 16.23 2.12
N LYS A 143 -9.82 17.16 2.29
CA LYS A 143 -10.91 17.40 1.32
C LYS A 143 -10.37 17.82 -0.05
N ALA A 144 -9.39 18.73 -0.09
CA ALA A 144 -8.78 19.18 -1.33
C ALA A 144 -8.06 18.03 -2.05
N LEU A 145 -7.36 17.16 -1.32
CA LEU A 145 -6.77 15.94 -1.85
C LEU A 145 -7.85 14.97 -2.37
N GLY A 146 -8.94 14.81 -1.63
CA GLY A 146 -10.09 14.01 -2.05
C GLY A 146 -10.67 14.48 -3.38
N LEU A 147 -10.96 15.77 -3.52
CA LEU A 147 -11.46 16.35 -4.77
C LEU A 147 -10.45 16.23 -5.92
N ARG A 148 -9.15 16.25 -5.63
CA ARG A 148 -8.10 16.09 -6.64
C ARG A 148 -8.00 14.65 -7.16
N HIS A 149 -7.98 13.67 -6.25
CA HIS A 149 -7.73 12.28 -6.60
C HIS A 149 -9.00 11.48 -6.90
N PHE A 150 -10.14 11.87 -6.30
CA PHE A 150 -11.40 11.14 -6.37
C PHE A 150 -12.61 12.01 -6.83
N PRO A 151 -12.47 12.92 -7.81
CA PRO A 151 -13.57 13.79 -8.26
C PRO A 151 -14.77 13.05 -8.86
N PHE A 152 -14.61 11.77 -9.19
CA PHE A 152 -15.68 10.93 -9.74
C PHE A 152 -16.71 10.49 -8.69
N SER A 153 -16.39 10.61 -7.40
CA SER A 153 -17.23 10.15 -6.30
C SER A 153 -17.73 11.33 -5.46
N PRO A 154 -19.01 11.35 -5.05
CA PRO A 154 -19.47 12.30 -4.03
C PRO A 154 -18.79 12.07 -2.67
N HIS A 155 -18.22 10.89 -2.45
CA HIS A 155 -17.55 10.47 -1.21
C HIS A 155 -16.03 10.67 -1.27
N SER A 156 -15.59 11.67 -2.04
CA SER A 156 -14.17 11.91 -2.30
C SER A 156 -13.36 12.17 -1.03
N PHE A 157 -13.98 12.82 -0.04
CA PHE A 157 -13.37 13.07 1.26
C PHE A 157 -13.15 11.79 2.06
N GLN A 158 -14.15 10.89 2.12
CA GLN A 158 -14.07 9.63 2.84
C GLN A 158 -13.00 8.71 2.25
N LEU A 159 -12.84 8.70 0.93
CA LEU A 159 -11.77 7.96 0.25
C LEU A 159 -10.38 8.50 0.64
N ALA A 160 -10.18 9.83 0.61
CA ALA A 160 -8.91 10.43 1.03
C ALA A 160 -8.62 10.20 2.51
N LEU A 161 -9.63 10.35 3.36
CA LEU A 161 -9.51 10.14 4.79
C LEU A 161 -9.25 8.67 5.14
N ALA A 162 -9.79 7.72 4.39
CA ALA A 162 -9.48 6.29 4.59
C ALA A 162 -7.98 6.00 4.35
N VAL A 163 -7.37 6.60 3.32
CA VAL A 163 -5.93 6.49 3.06
C VAL A 163 -5.12 7.20 4.14
N TYR A 164 -5.49 8.42 4.51
CA TYR A 164 -4.83 9.18 5.58
C TYR A 164 -4.87 8.42 6.91
N ASP A 165 -6.05 7.97 7.34
CA ASP A 165 -6.23 7.24 8.61
C ASP A 165 -5.45 5.91 8.59
N TRP A 166 -5.42 5.19 7.46
CA TRP A 166 -4.59 3.99 7.32
C TRP A 166 -3.11 4.26 7.61
N THR A 167 -2.58 5.43 7.27
CA THR A 167 -1.16 5.74 7.50
C THR A 167 -0.82 6.14 8.95
N THR A 168 -1.83 6.20 9.81
CA THR A 168 -1.72 6.40 11.27
C THR A 168 -1.82 5.06 12.01
N ALA A 169 -1.89 5.07 13.35
CA ALA A 169 -2.07 3.85 14.16
C ALA A 169 -3.37 3.07 13.84
N SER A 170 -4.35 3.68 13.18
CA SER A 170 -5.57 2.99 12.75
C SER A 170 -5.30 1.80 11.82
N PHE A 171 -4.12 1.70 11.18
CA PHE A 171 -3.69 0.49 10.48
C PHE A 171 -3.79 -0.75 11.37
N ALA A 172 -3.43 -0.64 12.66
CA ALA A 172 -3.39 -1.77 13.57
C ALA A 172 -4.79 -2.39 13.76
N ARG A 173 -5.84 -1.57 13.85
CA ARG A 173 -7.24 -2.03 13.83
C ARG A 173 -7.52 -2.87 12.59
N MET A 174 -7.20 -2.32 11.42
CA MET A 174 -7.53 -2.96 10.15
C MET A 174 -6.79 -4.28 9.97
N VAL A 175 -5.49 -4.29 10.26
CA VAL A 175 -4.62 -5.46 10.19
C VAL A 175 -5.09 -6.55 11.16
N VAL A 176 -5.18 -6.25 12.46
CA VAL A 176 -5.50 -7.25 13.49
C VAL A 176 -6.88 -7.85 13.24
N MET A 177 -7.88 -7.04 12.90
CA MET A 177 -9.22 -7.56 12.64
C MET A 177 -9.30 -8.43 11.38
N LYS A 178 -8.34 -8.31 10.46
CA LYS A 178 -8.37 -9.00 9.17
C LYS A 178 -7.52 -10.26 9.12
N ILE A 179 -6.32 -10.25 9.70
CA ILE A 179 -5.42 -11.42 9.68
C ILE A 179 -5.99 -12.58 10.51
N PHE A 180 -6.70 -12.26 11.61
CA PHE A 180 -7.35 -13.21 12.52
C PHE A 180 -8.75 -13.66 12.06
N GLU A 181 -9.10 -13.50 10.78
CA GLU A 181 -10.31 -14.08 10.18
C GLU A 181 -10.05 -15.50 9.64
N TYR A 182 -10.98 -16.42 9.95
CA TYR A 182 -11.04 -17.77 9.36
C TYR A 182 -11.73 -17.70 7.99
N THR A 183 -10.99 -17.22 6.99
CA THR A 183 -11.55 -16.82 5.67
C THR A 183 -12.07 -17.96 4.81
N SER A 184 -11.79 -19.22 5.14
CA SER A 184 -12.28 -20.39 4.39
C SER A 184 -13.52 -21.03 5.00
N ILE A 185 -14.04 -20.47 6.11
CA ILE A 185 -15.34 -20.86 6.67
C ILE A 185 -16.43 -20.07 5.92
N PRO A 186 -17.45 -20.72 5.32
CA PRO A 186 -18.47 -20.07 4.50
C PRO A 186 -19.54 -19.34 5.32
N THR A 187 -19.12 -18.51 6.27
CA THR A 187 -19.97 -17.69 7.14
C THR A 187 -19.50 -16.25 7.07
N THR A 188 -20.41 -15.31 6.77
CA THR A 188 -20.09 -13.87 6.76
C THR A 188 -20.91 -13.13 7.85
N PRO A 189 -20.30 -12.22 8.64
CA PRO A 189 -18.86 -11.93 8.68
C PRO A 189 -18.04 -13.16 9.12
N TYR A 190 -16.80 -13.26 8.64
CA TYR A 190 -15.94 -14.42 8.94
C TYR A 190 -15.72 -14.55 10.46
N PRO A 191 -15.70 -15.77 11.01
CA PRO A 191 -15.33 -15.95 12.41
C PRO A 191 -13.96 -15.33 12.70
N LEU A 192 -13.78 -14.85 13.94
CA LEU A 192 -12.54 -14.22 14.40
C LEU A 192 -11.89 -15.01 15.53
N ASP A 193 -10.56 -15.16 15.47
CA ASP A 193 -9.74 -15.61 16.60
C ASP A 193 -9.63 -14.49 17.64
N SER A 194 -10.65 -14.39 18.49
CA SER A 194 -10.77 -13.30 19.46
C SER A 194 -9.69 -13.33 20.56
N PRO A 195 -9.26 -14.51 21.07
CA PRO A 195 -8.13 -14.58 21.99
C PRO A 195 -6.83 -14.00 21.41
N ASN A 196 -6.49 -14.28 20.15
CA ASN A 196 -5.28 -13.71 19.54
C ASN A 196 -5.44 -12.23 19.19
N ILE A 197 -6.63 -11.76 18.79
CA ILE A 197 -6.90 -10.31 18.65
C ILE A 197 -6.64 -9.59 19.97
N ALA A 198 -7.19 -10.10 21.09
CA ALA A 198 -6.97 -9.49 22.41
C ALA A 198 -5.49 -9.52 22.81
N THR A 199 -4.79 -10.63 22.52
CA THR A 199 -3.35 -10.76 22.78
C THR A 199 -2.54 -9.78 21.94
N ALA A 200 -2.88 -9.60 20.67
CA ALA A 200 -2.23 -8.67 19.74
C ALA A 200 -2.37 -7.21 20.21
N ILE A 201 -3.57 -6.81 20.64
CA ILE A 201 -3.83 -5.48 21.22
C ILE A 201 -3.04 -5.32 22.53
N TRP A 202 -3.13 -6.31 23.44
CA TRP A 202 -2.50 -6.25 24.75
C TRP A 202 -0.97 -6.21 24.71
N LYS A 203 -0.35 -6.96 23.81
CA LYS A 203 1.11 -7.03 23.71
C LYS A 203 1.73 -5.87 22.92
N SER A 204 0.90 -5.03 22.28
CA SER A 204 1.41 -3.95 21.45
C SER A 204 2.32 -3.01 22.24
N ASN A 205 3.50 -2.77 21.70
CA ASN A 205 4.61 -2.08 22.36
C ASN A 205 5.31 -1.08 21.43
N TRP A 206 4.64 -0.66 20.35
CA TRP A 206 5.22 0.20 19.34
C TRP A 206 4.96 1.67 19.66
N GLY A 207 5.88 2.28 20.42
CA GLY A 207 5.82 3.72 20.74
C GLY A 207 4.63 4.04 21.65
N SER A 208 3.72 4.90 21.18
CA SER A 208 2.48 5.22 21.91
C SER A 208 1.38 4.17 21.73
N TYR A 209 1.59 3.15 20.89
CA TYR A 209 0.61 2.10 20.60
C TYR A 209 0.69 1.00 21.66
N VAL A 210 0.21 1.35 22.85
CA VAL A 210 0.19 0.49 24.04
C VAL A 210 -1.22 0.46 24.64
N PRO A 211 -1.62 -0.63 25.33
CA PRO A 211 -2.98 -0.76 25.86
C PRO A 211 -3.38 0.29 26.89
N THR A 212 -2.43 0.98 27.50
CA THR A 212 -2.68 2.07 28.46
C THR A 212 -2.91 3.42 27.76
N ASN A 213 -2.59 3.53 26.47
CA ASN A 213 -2.77 4.76 25.70
C ASN A 213 -4.23 4.92 25.26
N LYS A 214 -4.81 6.09 25.54
CA LYS A 214 -6.21 6.40 25.23
C LYS A 214 -6.49 6.42 23.73
N ALA A 215 -5.66 7.08 22.93
CA ALA A 215 -5.87 7.18 21.49
C ALA A 215 -5.75 5.82 20.79
N TYR A 216 -4.74 5.02 21.18
CA TYR A 216 -4.57 3.65 20.71
C TYR A 216 -5.80 2.79 21.00
N MET A 217 -6.25 2.71 22.25
CA MET A 217 -7.41 1.90 22.60
C MET A 217 -8.71 2.44 21.99
N ASN A 218 -8.85 3.77 21.87
CA ASN A 218 -10.00 4.38 21.21
C ASN A 218 -10.10 3.98 19.74
N SER A 219 -8.96 3.76 19.05
CA SER A 219 -8.97 3.23 17.67
C SER A 219 -9.65 1.85 17.56
N PHE A 220 -9.72 1.09 18.66
CA PHE A 220 -10.44 -0.17 18.79
C PHE A 220 -11.83 -0.05 19.44
N MET A 221 -12.33 1.18 19.64
CA MET A 221 -13.56 1.48 20.40
C MET A 221 -13.49 1.06 21.88
N MET A 222 -12.27 1.00 22.44
CA MET A 222 -12.00 0.56 23.80
C MET A 222 -11.44 1.70 24.65
N LYS A 223 -11.43 1.49 25.95
CA LYS A 223 -10.77 2.32 26.95
C LYS A 223 -9.38 1.76 27.27
N PRO A 224 -8.46 2.59 27.81
CA PRO A 224 -7.21 2.11 28.38
C PRO A 224 -7.41 0.86 29.25
N ALA A 225 -6.59 -0.16 29.02
CA ALA A 225 -6.63 -1.44 29.71
C ALA A 225 -5.38 -1.62 30.58
N SER A 226 -5.55 -2.29 31.72
CA SER A 226 -4.48 -2.59 32.67
C SER A 226 -4.13 -4.07 32.75
N THR A 227 -4.98 -4.93 32.16
CA THR A 227 -4.76 -6.37 32.05
C THR A 227 -5.21 -6.90 30.69
N LEU A 228 -4.71 -8.08 30.30
CA LEU A 228 -5.23 -8.81 29.13
C LEU A 228 -6.73 -9.12 29.27
N GLN A 229 -7.18 -9.43 30.48
CA GLN A 229 -8.59 -9.72 30.75
C GLN A 229 -9.47 -8.51 30.46
N ASP A 230 -9.02 -7.29 30.82
CA ASP A 230 -9.73 -6.04 30.49
C ASP A 230 -9.88 -5.88 28.96
N VAL A 231 -8.85 -6.23 28.19
CA VAL A 231 -8.91 -6.19 26.72
C VAL A 231 -9.89 -7.23 26.19
N GLN A 232 -9.86 -8.46 26.71
CA GLN A 232 -10.78 -9.54 26.30
C GLN A 232 -12.24 -9.16 26.58
N ASP A 233 -12.52 -8.59 27.75
CA ASP A 233 -13.86 -8.19 28.14
C ASP A 233 -14.39 -7.05 27.27
N GLN A 234 -13.58 -6.02 27.03
CA GLN A 234 -13.95 -4.91 26.14
C GLN A 234 -14.10 -5.37 24.68
N LEU A 235 -13.20 -6.24 24.20
CA LEU A 235 -13.28 -6.80 22.84
C LEU A 235 -14.57 -7.55 22.62
N ARG A 236 -15.02 -8.36 23.58
CA ARG A 236 -16.30 -9.08 23.48
C ARG A 236 -17.45 -8.12 23.20
N ASP A 237 -17.45 -6.94 23.81
CA ASP A 237 -18.55 -5.98 23.72
C ASP A 237 -18.55 -5.21 22.39
N VAL A 238 -17.35 -4.93 21.83
CA VAL A 238 -17.22 -4.11 20.60
C VAL A 238 -16.94 -4.91 19.33
N LYS A 239 -16.59 -6.19 19.44
CA LYS A 239 -16.10 -7.06 18.34
C LYS A 239 -16.93 -6.96 17.06
N ALA A 240 -18.26 -7.07 17.15
CA ALA A 240 -19.11 -7.06 15.97
C ALA A 240 -19.06 -5.72 15.22
N LEU A 241 -19.09 -4.61 15.96
CA LEU A 241 -18.99 -3.27 15.37
C LEU A 241 -17.59 -3.00 14.85
N LEU A 242 -16.56 -3.43 15.58
CA LEU A 242 -15.15 -3.31 15.20
C LEU A 242 -14.83 -4.09 13.92
N GLN A 243 -15.39 -5.29 13.76
CA GLN A 243 -15.23 -6.09 12.54
C GLN A 243 -15.93 -5.42 11.35
N LYS A 244 -17.16 -4.93 11.55
CA LYS A 244 -17.86 -4.13 10.52
C LYS A 244 -17.03 -2.91 10.13
N PHE A 245 -16.47 -2.20 11.12
CA PHE A 245 -15.66 -1.02 10.88
C PHE A 245 -14.41 -1.34 10.05
N SER A 246 -13.64 -2.35 10.44
CA SER A 246 -12.49 -2.82 9.65
C SER A 246 -12.88 -3.20 8.22
N ALA A 247 -14.00 -3.90 8.03
CA ALA A 247 -14.47 -4.29 6.71
C ALA A 247 -14.89 -3.10 5.83
N VAL A 248 -15.61 -2.12 6.39
CA VAL A 248 -16.00 -0.88 5.70
C VAL A 248 -14.77 -0.10 5.28
N GLN A 249 -13.82 0.10 6.20
CA GLN A 249 -12.61 0.87 5.90
C GLN A 249 -11.73 0.18 4.86
N ASN A 250 -11.59 -1.16 4.90
CA ASN A 250 -10.86 -1.90 3.87
C ASN A 250 -11.48 -1.76 2.47
N ARG A 251 -12.81 -1.67 2.36
CA ARG A 251 -13.49 -1.43 1.07
C ARG A 251 -13.24 -0.01 0.55
N LEU A 252 -13.40 1.00 1.41
CA LEU A 252 -13.09 2.39 1.04
C LEU A 252 -11.62 2.56 0.64
N LEU A 253 -10.71 1.94 1.39
CA LEU A 253 -9.26 1.97 1.13
C LEU A 253 -8.91 1.28 -0.20
N SER A 254 -9.47 0.10 -0.46
CA SER A 254 -9.29 -0.61 -1.73
C SER A 254 -9.82 0.19 -2.93
N ALA A 255 -10.97 0.85 -2.77
CA ALA A 255 -11.52 1.74 -3.78
C ALA A 255 -10.60 2.95 -4.04
N ALA A 256 -10.07 3.56 -2.98
CA ALA A 256 -9.11 4.66 -3.10
C ALA A 256 -7.83 4.23 -3.82
N PHE A 257 -7.26 3.07 -3.47
CA PHE A 257 -6.07 2.50 -4.13
C PHE A 257 -6.29 2.28 -5.62
N ALA A 258 -7.41 1.65 -6.01
CA ALA A 258 -7.75 1.46 -7.42
C ALA A 258 -7.88 2.79 -8.19
N ALA A 259 -8.19 3.89 -7.49
CA ALA A 259 -8.30 5.23 -8.06
C ALA A 259 -6.98 6.04 -8.11
N ILE A 260 -5.87 5.52 -7.57
CA ILE A 260 -4.54 6.18 -7.63
C ILE A 260 -3.82 5.85 -8.96
N PRO A 261 -3.12 6.82 -9.59
CA PRO A 261 -2.34 6.57 -10.81
C PRO A 261 -1.29 5.47 -10.63
N ARG A 262 -1.00 4.74 -11.71
CA ARG A 262 0.09 3.74 -11.77
C ARG A 262 1.46 4.37 -11.50
N THR A 263 2.43 3.57 -11.08
CA THR A 263 3.85 3.99 -11.00
C THR A 263 4.68 3.29 -12.06
N SER A 264 5.68 3.96 -12.63
CA SER A 264 6.66 3.33 -13.53
C SER A 264 7.55 2.33 -12.77
N VAL A 265 7.81 1.16 -13.36
CA VAL A 265 8.80 0.22 -12.80
C VAL A 265 10.24 0.74 -12.92
N PHE A 266 10.48 1.77 -13.75
CA PHE A 266 11.79 2.41 -13.81
C PHE A 266 12.00 3.36 -12.62
N TYR A 267 10.92 3.98 -12.13
CA TYR A 267 10.94 4.80 -10.92
C TYR A 267 11.19 3.94 -9.67
N ALA A 268 10.48 2.82 -9.58
CA ALA A 268 10.60 1.84 -8.51
C ALA A 268 10.83 0.44 -9.08
N PRO A 269 12.08 0.02 -9.36
CA PRO A 269 12.37 -1.29 -9.98
C PRO A 269 11.96 -2.49 -9.14
N GLN A 270 12.00 -2.35 -7.82
CA GLN A 270 11.56 -3.31 -6.84
C GLN A 270 10.90 -2.56 -5.69
N LEU A 271 10.01 -3.25 -4.99
CA LEU A 271 9.39 -2.76 -3.77
C LEU A 271 9.85 -3.63 -2.59
N PHE A 272 10.10 -3.01 -1.44
CA PHE A 272 10.67 -3.63 -0.25
C PHE A 272 9.80 -3.36 0.97
N SER A 273 9.53 -4.38 1.77
CA SER A 273 8.81 -4.26 3.04
C SER A 273 9.61 -4.92 4.14
N GLY A 274 10.05 -4.13 5.12
CA GLY A 274 10.49 -4.67 6.40
C GLY A 274 9.27 -4.98 7.23
N GLN A 275 9.05 -6.25 7.55
CA GLN A 275 7.89 -6.62 8.37
C GLN A 275 8.09 -6.04 9.78
N LEU A 276 7.12 -5.24 10.24
CA LEU A 276 7.25 -4.43 11.46
C LEU A 276 7.56 -5.30 12.69
N ASP A 277 8.56 -4.90 13.48
CA ASP A 277 8.89 -5.53 14.77
C ASP A 277 7.90 -5.08 15.87
N ILE A 278 6.64 -5.49 15.70
CA ILE A 278 5.56 -5.25 16.63
C ILE A 278 4.91 -6.59 16.98
N SER A 279 4.50 -6.77 18.23
CA SER A 279 4.03 -8.06 18.72
C SER A 279 2.87 -8.66 17.91
N GLN A 280 1.99 -7.80 17.39
CA GLN A 280 0.84 -8.22 16.59
C GLN A 280 1.18 -8.69 15.16
N LEU A 281 2.39 -8.38 14.67
CA LEU A 281 2.90 -8.76 13.35
C LEU A 281 4.18 -9.60 13.49
N SER A 282 4.29 -10.36 14.58
CA SER A 282 5.43 -11.24 14.79
C SER A 282 5.55 -12.28 13.65
N LEU A 283 6.72 -12.90 13.56
CA LEU A 283 6.96 -13.99 12.60
C LEU A 283 6.02 -15.20 12.79
N ASP A 284 5.29 -15.29 13.89
CA ASP A 284 4.26 -16.33 14.12
C ASP A 284 2.89 -16.00 13.53
N TYR A 285 2.70 -14.75 13.08
CA TYR A 285 1.49 -14.30 12.43
C TYR A 285 1.66 -14.05 10.93
N PHE A 286 2.89 -13.97 10.41
CA PHE A 286 3.12 -13.73 8.98
C PHE A 286 2.33 -14.69 8.07
N GLY A 287 2.30 -15.99 8.40
CA GLY A 287 1.61 -16.96 7.55
C GLY A 287 0.08 -16.83 7.55
N ILE A 288 -0.53 -16.33 8.63
CA ILE A 288 -2.00 -16.14 8.70
C ILE A 288 -2.48 -14.93 7.92
N GLU A 289 -1.56 -14.08 7.44
CA GLU A 289 -1.86 -12.98 6.54
C GLU A 289 -2.24 -13.47 5.13
N MET A 290 -2.07 -14.76 4.81
CA MET A 290 -2.37 -15.35 3.50
C MET A 290 -3.69 -16.11 3.48
N LEU A 291 -4.39 -16.09 2.33
CA LEU A 291 -5.58 -16.91 2.10
C LEU A 291 -5.25 -18.41 2.01
N GLU A 292 -4.02 -18.75 1.60
CA GLU A 292 -3.54 -20.13 1.46
C GLU A 292 -3.17 -20.77 2.80
N CYS A 293 -3.23 -20.04 3.92
CA CYS A 293 -3.00 -20.60 5.25
C CYS A 293 -4.07 -21.69 5.55
N PRO A 294 -3.69 -22.94 5.83
CA PRO A 294 -4.66 -24.02 6.07
C PRO A 294 -5.59 -23.76 7.27
N LEU A 295 -5.11 -23.03 8.28
CA LEU A 295 -5.88 -22.70 9.49
C LEU A 295 -7.12 -21.84 9.18
N ASN A 296 -7.18 -21.20 8.00
CA ASN A 296 -8.36 -20.44 7.56
C ASN A 296 -9.62 -21.30 7.45
N ALA A 297 -9.48 -22.63 7.32
CA ALA A 297 -10.59 -23.58 7.26
C ALA A 297 -11.17 -23.92 8.66
N GLY A 298 -10.55 -23.42 9.73
CA GLY A 298 -10.91 -23.78 11.11
C GLY A 298 -10.37 -25.16 11.52
N PRO A 299 -10.87 -25.71 12.65
CA PRO A 299 -12.00 -25.22 13.44
C PRO A 299 -11.69 -23.90 14.17
N THR A 300 -12.73 -23.11 14.50
CA THR A 300 -12.56 -21.83 15.22
C THR A 300 -12.09 -21.97 16.67
N SER A 301 -11.95 -23.21 17.15
CA SER A 301 -11.32 -23.53 18.44
C SER A 301 -9.79 -23.56 18.36
N GLU A 302 -9.22 -23.68 17.16
CA GLU A 302 -7.78 -23.65 16.94
C GLU A 302 -7.33 -22.23 16.61
N SER A 303 -6.26 -21.77 17.27
CA SER A 303 -5.75 -20.43 17.05
C SER A 303 -5.14 -20.25 15.66
N LEU A 304 -5.35 -19.08 15.06
CA LEU A 304 -4.65 -18.63 13.86
C LEU A 304 -3.22 -18.22 14.24
N VAL A 305 -2.33 -19.20 14.39
CA VAL A 305 -0.89 -18.99 14.64
C VAL A 305 -0.10 -20.00 13.83
N VAL A 306 0.83 -19.53 13.01
CA VAL A 306 1.75 -20.39 12.25
C VAL A 306 3.09 -19.70 12.10
N SER A 307 4.14 -20.30 12.67
CA SER A 307 5.49 -19.76 12.55
C SER A 307 5.89 -19.57 11.10
N LEU A 308 6.67 -18.53 10.80
CA LEU A 308 7.23 -18.28 9.47
C LEU A 308 7.90 -19.54 8.91
N LYS A 309 8.66 -20.25 9.74
CA LYS A 309 9.30 -21.52 9.36
C LYS A 309 8.28 -22.57 8.90
N ALA A 310 7.18 -22.75 9.64
CA ALA A 310 6.13 -23.69 9.27
C ALA A 310 5.38 -23.23 8.00
N ALA A 311 5.10 -21.94 7.86
CA ALA A 311 4.50 -21.37 6.66
C ALA A 311 5.37 -21.61 5.41
N MET A 312 6.68 -21.36 5.52
CA MET A 312 7.64 -21.60 4.43
C MET A 312 7.79 -23.08 4.06
N ALA A 313 7.65 -23.97 5.05
CA ALA A 313 7.68 -25.41 4.81
C ALA A 313 6.41 -25.95 4.13
N THR A 314 5.32 -25.17 4.07
CA THR A 314 3.99 -25.67 3.67
C THR A 314 3.43 -24.94 2.47
N PHE A 315 3.06 -23.66 2.61
CA PHE A 315 2.32 -22.89 1.61
C PHE A 315 3.06 -21.63 1.09
N VAL A 316 4.03 -21.09 1.82
CA VAL A 316 4.91 -19.99 1.37
C VAL A 316 6.21 -20.57 0.81
N LYS A 317 6.13 -21.31 -0.29
CA LYS A 317 7.27 -22.05 -0.88
C LYS A 317 7.54 -21.58 -2.30
N VAL A 318 8.79 -21.67 -2.74
CA VAL A 318 9.16 -21.30 -4.11
C VAL A 318 8.23 -21.94 -5.13
N GLY A 319 7.70 -21.12 -6.04
CA GLY A 319 6.72 -21.48 -7.07
C GLY A 319 5.25 -21.49 -6.59
N SER A 320 4.96 -21.36 -5.29
CA SER A 320 3.58 -21.20 -4.82
C SER A 320 3.06 -19.79 -5.08
N THR A 321 1.74 -19.67 -5.22
CA THR A 321 1.05 -18.39 -5.17
C THR A 321 0.57 -18.15 -3.76
N ILE A 322 0.82 -16.96 -3.21
CA ILE A 322 0.28 -16.46 -1.95
C ILE A 322 -0.61 -15.25 -2.23
N THR A 323 -1.71 -15.14 -1.50
CA THR A 323 -2.69 -14.06 -1.66
C THR A 323 -2.96 -13.41 -0.32
N THR A 324 -2.74 -12.10 -0.25
CA THR A 324 -2.84 -11.34 0.99
C THR A 324 -4.30 -11.20 1.47
N LYS A 325 -4.55 -11.34 2.77
CA LYS A 325 -5.86 -11.06 3.40
C LYS A 325 -6.12 -9.57 3.60
N MET A 326 -5.06 -8.78 3.65
CA MET A 326 -5.08 -7.38 4.07
C MET A 326 -4.03 -6.56 3.31
N VAL A 327 -3.99 -5.25 3.54
CA VAL A 327 -3.12 -4.32 2.80
C VAL A 327 -1.65 -4.48 3.20
N TRP A 328 -0.77 -4.79 2.25
CA TRP A 328 0.67 -4.72 2.50
C TRP A 328 1.26 -3.38 2.08
N SER A 329 2.13 -2.84 2.94
CA SER A 329 2.87 -1.60 2.73
C SER A 329 4.34 -1.89 2.39
N PHE A 330 4.88 -1.14 1.44
CA PHE A 330 6.23 -1.25 0.88
C PHE A 330 6.83 0.14 0.65
N ALA A 331 8.15 0.19 0.54
CA ALA A 331 8.90 1.34 0.04
C ALA A 331 9.69 0.95 -1.22
N ASP A 332 10.22 1.93 -1.96
CA ASP A 332 11.11 1.68 -3.10
C ASP A 332 12.60 1.52 -2.72
N SER A 333 12.90 1.42 -1.42
CA SER A 333 14.28 1.34 -0.91
C SER A 333 14.45 0.22 0.11
N ILE A 334 15.48 -0.60 -0.09
CA ILE A 334 15.90 -1.62 0.88
C ILE A 334 16.36 -1.02 2.20
N ASP A 335 16.94 0.19 2.21
CA ASP A 335 17.39 0.83 3.45
C ASP A 335 16.22 1.23 4.33
N ILE A 336 15.10 1.63 3.73
CA ILE A 336 13.84 1.87 4.45
C ILE A 336 13.32 0.55 5.01
N ALA A 337 13.31 -0.54 4.23
CA ALA A 337 12.86 -1.84 4.71
C ALA A 337 13.72 -2.39 5.87
N LYS A 338 15.05 -2.24 5.82
CA LYS A 338 15.94 -2.63 6.91
C LYS A 338 15.60 -1.92 8.22
N HIS A 339 15.15 -0.66 8.17
CA HIS A 339 14.80 0.07 9.40
C HIS A 339 13.62 -0.56 10.16
N TYR A 340 12.69 -1.23 9.47
CA TYR A 340 11.44 -1.70 10.05
C TYR A 340 11.40 -3.21 10.32
N GLN A 341 12.36 -3.98 9.82
CA GLN A 341 12.31 -5.44 9.78
C GLN A 341 12.36 -6.13 11.16
N ASN A 342 11.60 -7.21 11.33
CA ASN A 342 11.50 -8.05 12.53
C ASN A 342 12.22 -9.42 12.39
N GLY A 343 13.15 -9.52 11.45
CA GLY A 343 13.77 -10.76 10.97
C GLY A 343 13.33 -11.17 9.57
N LEU A 344 12.38 -10.44 8.96
CA LEU A 344 11.86 -10.70 7.61
C LEU A 344 11.82 -9.42 6.76
N ILE A 345 12.40 -9.51 5.57
CA ILE A 345 12.26 -8.54 4.48
C ILE A 345 11.55 -9.21 3.31
N VAL A 346 10.46 -8.59 2.86
CA VAL A 346 9.73 -9.01 1.65
C VAL A 346 10.17 -8.11 0.50
N VAL A 347 10.58 -8.72 -0.61
CA VAL A 347 10.97 -8.05 -1.85
C VAL A 347 9.96 -8.40 -2.92
N VAL A 348 9.42 -7.42 -3.63
CA VAL A 348 8.47 -7.64 -4.73
C VAL A 348 9.08 -7.19 -6.03
N ASN A 349 9.15 -8.12 -6.98
CA ASN A 349 9.50 -7.90 -8.38
C ASN A 349 8.26 -7.58 -9.22
N PRO A 350 8.41 -6.75 -10.26
CA PRO A 350 7.33 -6.47 -11.20
C PRO A 350 6.95 -7.74 -11.98
N PRO A 351 5.74 -7.80 -12.57
CA PRO A 351 5.30 -8.98 -13.30
C PRO A 351 6.14 -9.25 -14.56
N ASP A 352 6.23 -10.52 -14.97
CA ASP A 352 7.05 -11.02 -16.10
C ASP A 352 6.59 -10.53 -17.49
N ASN A 353 5.40 -9.95 -17.59
CA ASN A 353 4.67 -9.72 -18.84
C ASN A 353 5.12 -8.48 -19.64
N ASP A 354 6.39 -8.10 -19.56
CA ASP A 354 6.88 -6.82 -20.10
C ASP A 354 6.03 -5.63 -19.59
N SER A 355 5.52 -5.67 -18.36
CA SER A 355 4.88 -4.49 -17.77
C SER A 355 5.93 -3.44 -17.46
N TRP A 356 5.67 -2.19 -17.88
CA TRP A 356 6.55 -1.06 -17.58
C TRP A 356 6.01 -0.26 -16.38
N VAL A 357 4.96 -0.76 -15.74
CA VAL A 357 4.23 -0.11 -14.67
C VAL A 357 3.84 -1.09 -13.55
N TRP A 358 3.73 -0.57 -12.34
CA TRP A 358 3.04 -1.20 -11.23
C TRP A 358 1.55 -0.92 -11.34
N ASP A 359 0.78 -1.91 -11.79
CA ASP A 359 -0.67 -1.75 -11.95
C ASP A 359 -1.45 -2.02 -10.67
N ALA A 360 -0.92 -2.91 -9.81
CA ALA A 360 -1.55 -3.28 -8.54
C ALA A 360 -0.98 -2.56 -7.31
N ALA A 361 0.14 -1.84 -7.45
CA ALA A 361 0.74 -1.08 -6.36
C ALA A 361 0.32 0.39 -6.45
N SER A 362 -0.19 0.93 -5.34
CA SER A 362 -0.61 2.33 -5.24
C SER A 362 0.43 3.14 -4.49
N TYR A 363 0.95 4.21 -5.09
CA TYR A 363 1.83 5.15 -4.40
C TYR A 363 0.99 6.13 -3.57
N ILE A 364 0.92 5.91 -2.26
CA ILE A 364 -0.05 6.59 -1.37
C ILE A 364 0.54 7.76 -0.59
N THR A 365 1.86 7.97 -0.63
CA THR A 365 2.56 9.08 0.05
C THR A 365 1.84 10.44 -0.06
N PRO A 366 1.34 10.87 -1.24
CA PRO A 366 0.67 12.16 -1.35
C PRO A 366 -0.60 12.29 -0.50
N LEU A 367 -1.21 11.17 -0.10
CA LEU A 367 -2.41 11.07 0.73
C LEU A 367 -2.13 10.64 2.18
N SER A 368 -0.87 10.33 2.51
CA SER A 368 -0.43 9.93 3.85
C SER A 368 -0.42 11.10 4.85
N ASP A 369 -0.45 10.75 6.14
CA ASP A 369 -0.17 11.60 7.29
C ASP A 369 1.22 12.27 7.28
N ASP A 370 2.19 11.69 6.57
CA ASP A 370 3.56 12.20 6.46
C ASP A 370 3.99 12.19 4.98
N THR A 371 4.07 13.37 4.37
CA THR A 371 4.46 13.55 2.96
C THR A 371 5.88 13.11 2.65
N GLU A 372 6.72 12.91 3.67
CA GLU A 372 8.10 12.45 3.50
C GLU A 372 8.22 10.93 3.52
N LYS A 373 7.16 10.19 3.92
CA LYS A 373 7.13 8.72 3.85
C LYS A 373 7.21 8.29 2.38
N ASN A 374 7.98 7.25 2.08
CA ASN A 374 7.93 6.58 0.79
C ASN A 374 7.07 5.33 0.94
N GLU A 375 5.83 5.37 0.45
CA GLU A 375 4.87 4.30 0.72
C GLU A 375 4.08 3.87 -0.52
N TYR A 376 4.17 2.58 -0.80
CA TYR A 376 3.42 1.84 -1.81
C TYR A 376 2.58 0.79 -1.12
N THR A 377 1.32 0.65 -1.53
CA THR A 377 0.44 -0.37 -0.96
C THR A 377 -0.10 -1.31 -2.02
N PHE A 378 -0.25 -2.58 -1.63
CA PHE A 378 -1.04 -3.56 -2.35
C PHE A 378 -2.35 -3.79 -1.60
N ALA A 379 -3.46 -3.78 -2.33
CA ALA A 379 -4.78 -4.02 -1.75
C ALA A 379 -4.93 -5.48 -1.25
N PRO A 380 -5.86 -5.75 -0.33
CA PRO A 380 -6.20 -7.11 0.05
C PRO A 380 -6.61 -7.93 -1.18
N GLY A 381 -6.26 -9.22 -1.21
CA GLY A 381 -6.52 -10.08 -2.35
C GLY A 381 -5.46 -9.99 -3.45
N THR A 382 -4.41 -9.19 -3.27
CA THR A 382 -3.27 -9.20 -4.20
C THR A 382 -2.50 -10.51 -4.07
N SER A 383 -2.29 -11.17 -5.21
CA SER A 383 -1.56 -12.43 -5.30
C SER A 383 -0.14 -12.25 -5.80
N PHE A 384 0.77 -13.08 -5.29
CA PHE A 384 2.19 -13.09 -5.62
C PHE A 384 2.68 -14.51 -5.79
N VAL A 385 3.60 -14.72 -6.73
CA VAL A 385 4.38 -15.97 -6.82
C VAL A 385 5.63 -15.84 -5.96
N VAL A 386 5.90 -16.83 -5.12
CA VAL A 386 7.14 -16.90 -4.34
C VAL A 386 8.29 -17.30 -5.27
N GLU A 387 9.29 -16.44 -5.41
CA GLU A 387 10.45 -16.67 -6.29
C GLU A 387 11.66 -17.20 -5.55
N SER A 388 11.97 -16.65 -4.37
CA SER A 388 13.09 -17.12 -3.55
C SER A 388 12.83 -16.96 -2.06
N LEU A 389 13.52 -17.78 -1.28
CA LEU A 389 13.56 -17.78 0.17
C LEU A 389 15.03 -17.84 0.58
N ASP A 390 15.65 -16.69 0.86
CA ASP A 390 17.08 -16.60 1.13
C ASP A 390 17.32 -16.06 2.53
N VAL A 391 18.32 -16.58 3.26
CA VAL A 391 18.82 -15.91 4.47
C VAL A 391 20.04 -15.09 4.07
N ARG A 392 20.06 -13.82 4.47
CA ARG A 392 21.17 -12.90 4.18
C ARG A 392 21.59 -12.17 5.45
N ASP A 393 22.88 -11.94 5.59
CA ASP A 393 23.38 -11.06 6.64
C ASP A 393 23.22 -9.60 6.19
N ILE A 394 22.65 -8.78 7.05
CA ILE A 394 22.57 -7.33 6.86
C ILE A 394 23.38 -6.62 7.94
N ASP A 395 24.10 -5.57 7.53
CA ASP A 395 24.76 -4.64 8.44
C ASP A 395 23.71 -3.72 9.06
N GLU A 396 23.44 -3.91 10.35
CA GLU A 396 22.69 -2.98 11.20
C GLU A 396 23.54 -2.61 12.41
N ASP A 397 23.82 -1.32 12.60
CA ASP A 397 24.52 -0.79 13.77
C ASP A 397 25.80 -1.57 14.13
N GLU A 398 26.67 -1.80 13.14
CA GLU A 398 27.96 -2.48 13.28
C GLU A 398 27.89 -3.96 13.72
N ARG A 399 26.72 -4.61 13.59
CA ARG A 399 26.55 -6.06 13.82
C ARG A 399 25.85 -6.74 12.65
N ASN A 400 26.37 -7.89 12.23
CA ASN A 400 25.72 -8.75 11.26
C ASN A 400 24.49 -9.42 11.90
N LYS A 401 23.30 -9.17 11.35
CA LYS A 401 22.10 -9.95 11.66
C LYS A 401 21.70 -10.76 10.43
N SER A 402 21.45 -12.05 10.63
CA SER A 402 20.85 -12.90 9.59
C SER A 402 19.35 -12.63 9.51
N VAL A 403 18.88 -12.22 8.34
CA VAL A 403 17.49 -11.84 8.05
C VAL A 403 16.95 -12.72 6.93
N GLN A 404 15.69 -13.16 7.05
CA GLN A 404 15.00 -13.90 6.01
C GLN A 404 14.54 -12.92 4.92
N PHE A 405 14.87 -13.21 3.67
CA PHE A 405 14.38 -12.54 2.49
C PHE A 405 13.34 -13.43 1.81
N LEU A 406 12.13 -12.89 1.63
CA LEU A 406 11.06 -13.49 0.83
C LEU A 406 10.96 -12.68 -0.46
N THR A 407 11.49 -13.23 -1.57
CA THR A 407 11.35 -12.59 -2.88
C THR A 407 10.08 -13.09 -3.54
N LEU A 408 9.24 -12.15 -3.93
CA LEU A 408 7.94 -12.35 -4.54
C LEU A 408 7.93 -11.71 -5.92
N LYS A 409 7.07 -12.21 -6.78
CA LYS A 409 6.70 -11.57 -8.03
C LYS A 409 5.20 -11.34 -8.06
N LEU A 410 4.80 -10.14 -8.44
CA LEU A 410 3.38 -9.82 -8.58
C LEU A 410 2.72 -10.76 -9.61
N HIS A 411 1.68 -11.48 -9.18
CA HIS A 411 0.91 -12.32 -10.07
C HIS A 411 -0.14 -11.45 -10.79
N ALA A 412 0.07 -11.18 -12.08
CA ALA A 412 -0.94 -10.50 -12.87
C ALA A 412 -2.12 -11.47 -13.08
N PRO A 413 -3.35 -11.17 -12.59
CA PRO A 413 -4.51 -11.98 -12.90
C PRO A 413 -4.66 -12.05 -14.41
N GLY A 414 -4.80 -13.27 -14.93
CA GLY A 414 -4.63 -13.61 -16.35
C GLY A 414 -5.10 -12.54 -17.32
N SER A 415 -4.18 -11.68 -17.75
CA SER A 415 -4.37 -10.95 -19.00
C SER A 415 -4.38 -12.03 -20.07
N VAL A 416 -5.54 -12.28 -20.67
CA VAL A 416 -5.59 -12.92 -21.98
C VAL A 416 -4.59 -12.14 -22.83
N ARG A 417 -3.44 -12.75 -23.15
CA ARG A 417 -2.55 -12.22 -24.16
C ARG A 417 -3.37 -12.25 -25.43
N ASP A 418 -3.92 -11.11 -25.82
CA ASP A 418 -4.39 -10.95 -27.17
C ASP A 418 -3.13 -10.98 -28.03
N ASP A 419 -2.85 -12.15 -28.63
CA ASP A 419 -1.67 -12.44 -29.46
C ASP A 419 -1.55 -11.50 -30.68
N ARG A 420 -2.49 -10.57 -30.84
CA ARG A 420 -2.55 -9.54 -31.88
C ARG A 420 -1.60 -8.37 -31.64
N THR A 421 -1.05 -8.15 -30.44
CA THR A 421 -0.03 -7.11 -30.19
C THR A 421 1.40 -7.67 -30.24
N ARG A 422 1.82 -8.21 -31.40
CA ARG A 422 3.20 -8.67 -31.66
C ARG A 422 4.24 -7.54 -31.82
N GLN A 423 3.91 -6.31 -31.43
CA GLN A 423 4.77 -5.11 -31.61
C GLN A 423 5.04 -4.34 -30.31
N ARG A 424 4.91 -4.96 -29.13
CA ARG A 424 5.44 -4.30 -27.93
C ARG A 424 6.97 -4.30 -27.98
N PRO A 425 7.65 -3.14 -27.86
CA PRO A 425 9.08 -3.14 -27.64
C PRO A 425 9.37 -3.89 -26.34
N SER A 426 10.41 -4.73 -26.36
CA SER A 426 10.86 -5.43 -25.16
C SER A 426 11.30 -4.42 -24.10
N ARG A 427 10.95 -4.71 -22.83
CA ARG A 427 11.41 -3.87 -21.73
C ARG A 427 12.95 -3.94 -21.65
N PRO A 428 13.68 -2.82 -21.61
CA PRO A 428 15.12 -2.86 -21.37
C PRO A 428 15.45 -3.46 -19.99
N PRO A 429 16.64 -4.05 -19.81
CA PRO A 429 17.03 -4.65 -18.52
C PRO A 429 17.04 -3.61 -17.40
N LEU A 430 16.34 -3.90 -16.29
CA LEU A 430 16.30 -3.01 -15.12
C LEU A 430 17.69 -2.85 -14.48
N ASN A 431 18.58 -3.83 -14.64
CA ASN A 431 19.94 -3.83 -14.08
C ASN A 431 20.87 -2.77 -14.71
N ASN A 432 20.47 -2.14 -15.82
CA ASN A 432 21.23 -1.09 -16.50
C ASN A 432 20.79 0.33 -16.10
N ILE A 433 19.80 0.46 -15.23
CA ILE A 433 19.37 1.75 -14.68
C ILE A 433 20.34 2.07 -13.52
N PRO A 434 21.06 3.19 -13.54
CA PRO A 434 21.88 3.59 -12.41
C PRO A 434 21.01 3.61 -11.17
N ALA A 435 21.36 2.82 -10.14
CA ALA A 435 20.71 2.90 -8.85
C ALA A 435 20.69 4.38 -8.47
N ARG A 436 19.50 4.95 -8.32
CA ARG A 436 19.35 6.36 -7.97
C ARG A 436 20.05 6.50 -6.63
N ARG A 437 21.23 7.14 -6.61
CA ARG A 437 21.85 7.58 -5.35
C ARG A 437 20.76 8.36 -4.66
N SER A 438 20.27 7.84 -3.53
CA SER A 438 19.33 8.54 -2.66
C SER A 438 19.87 9.96 -2.55
N SER A 439 19.17 10.91 -3.16
CA SER A 439 19.67 12.27 -3.33
C SER A 439 19.62 12.92 -1.96
N GLY A 440 20.59 12.61 -1.09
CA GLY A 440 20.74 13.12 0.26
C GLY A 440 19.44 13.58 0.90
N ARG A 441 18.38 12.76 0.88
CA ARG A 441 17.20 13.03 1.68
C ARG A 441 17.72 12.87 3.09
N LYS A 442 18.06 14.00 3.71
CA LYS A 442 18.41 14.04 5.13
C LYS A 442 17.29 13.27 5.81
N PHE A 443 17.64 12.14 6.41
CA PHE A 443 16.83 11.53 7.44
C PHE A 443 16.55 12.67 8.42
N ASN A 444 15.35 13.23 8.40
CA ASN A 444 14.98 14.17 9.44
C ASN A 444 15.03 13.36 10.74
N HIS A 445 15.85 13.83 11.67
CA HIS A 445 15.99 13.28 13.02
C HIS A 445 14.65 13.23 13.79
N HIS A 446 13.52 13.67 13.21
CA HIS A 446 12.18 13.36 13.71
C HIS A 446 11.84 11.87 13.76
N LEU A 447 12.68 10.99 13.17
CA LEU A 447 12.63 9.54 13.36
C LEU A 447 13.28 9.04 14.67
N THR A 448 14.01 9.85 15.44
CA THR A 448 14.63 9.37 16.69
C THR A 448 13.64 9.08 17.81
N ASN A 449 12.40 9.57 17.70
CA ASN A 449 11.28 9.18 18.56
C ASN A 449 10.41 8.07 17.94
N LYS A 450 10.62 7.72 16.67
CA LYS A 450 9.86 6.69 15.92
C LYS A 450 10.30 5.25 16.24
N THR A 451 11.30 5.04 17.08
CA THR A 451 11.71 3.70 17.55
C THR A 451 11.02 3.34 18.86
N GLY A 452 9.75 2.96 18.75
CA GLY A 452 9.09 2.16 19.78
C GLY A 452 9.79 0.82 19.95
N GLY A 453 10.62 0.69 21.00
CA GLY A 453 11.15 -0.60 21.45
C GLY A 453 12.67 -0.64 21.62
N ARG A 454 13.22 0.02 22.64
CA ARG A 454 14.45 -0.51 23.25
C ARG A 454 14.10 -1.89 23.80
N ARG A 455 14.73 -2.96 23.29
CA ARG A 455 14.65 -4.27 23.95
C ARG A 455 15.05 -4.09 25.42
N CYS A 456 14.20 -4.52 26.33
CA CYS A 456 14.67 -4.96 27.63
C CYS A 456 15.68 -6.09 27.35
N HIS A 457 16.93 -5.85 27.73
CA HIS A 457 17.95 -6.89 27.78
C HIS A 457 17.49 -7.98 28.76
N CYS A 458 17.31 -9.21 28.28
CA CYS A 458 17.61 -10.36 29.12
C CYS A 458 19.13 -10.49 29.13
N VAL A 459 19.77 -9.97 30.17
CA VAL A 459 21.13 -10.36 30.52
C VAL A 459 21.00 -11.70 31.23
N ASP A 460 21.25 -12.78 30.49
CA ASP A 460 21.77 -13.99 31.14
C ASP A 460 23.20 -13.65 31.55
N ASP A 461 23.40 -13.31 32.82
CA ASP A 461 24.68 -13.50 33.49
C ASP A 461 24.42 -13.82 34.96
N ALA A 462 24.44 -15.12 35.23
CA ALA A 462 24.86 -15.61 36.53
C ALA A 462 26.34 -15.26 36.71
N GLU A 463 26.62 -14.43 37.72
CA GLU A 463 27.81 -14.45 38.59
C GLU A 463 28.44 -13.06 38.88
N ARG A 464 28.46 -12.77 40.19
CA ARG A 464 29.49 -12.04 40.97
C ARG A 464 29.36 -10.53 41.23
N TYR A 465 29.02 -10.27 42.50
CA TYR A 465 29.67 -9.40 43.50
C TYR A 465 29.94 -7.90 43.20
N VAL A 466 29.30 -7.07 44.05
CA VAL A 466 29.92 -6.08 44.98
C VAL A 466 29.91 -4.57 44.65
N THR A 467 29.22 -3.87 45.58
CA THR A 467 29.32 -2.48 46.07
C THR A 467 28.87 -1.28 45.23
N MET A 468 27.90 -0.55 45.83
CA MET A 468 27.88 0.91 46.13
C MET A 468 28.61 1.87 45.18
N PHE A 469 27.89 2.86 44.65
CA PHE A 469 27.90 4.24 45.18
C PHE A 469 26.75 5.09 44.64
N ILE A 470 26.40 6.10 45.44
CA ILE A 470 25.36 7.12 45.35
C ILE A 470 25.70 8.17 44.27
N GLY A 471 24.69 8.78 43.61
CA GLY A 471 24.92 10.04 42.88
C GLY A 471 23.76 10.58 42.03
N TYR A 472 22.96 11.46 42.64
CA TYR A 472 22.13 12.56 42.11
C TYR A 472 22.12 12.91 40.61
N GLY A 473 20.94 13.38 40.14
CA GLY A 473 20.89 14.55 39.25
C GLY A 473 19.68 14.63 38.31
N PHE A 474 18.69 15.43 38.70
CA PHE A 474 17.60 15.92 37.83
C PHE A 474 18.13 16.79 36.67
N CYS A 475 17.52 16.65 35.49
CA CYS A 475 16.89 17.72 34.71
C CYS A 475 15.83 17.09 33.80
#